data_AF-X0YYU8-F1
#
_entry.id   AF-X0YYU8-F1
#
_cell.length_a   1.000
_cell.length_b   1.000
_cell.length_c   1.000
_cell.angle_alpha   90.00
_cell.angle_beta   90.00
_cell.angle_gamma   90.00
#
_symmetry.space_group_name_H-M   'P 1'
#
loop_
_entity.id
_entity.type
_entity.pdbx_description
1 polymer ?
#
loop_
_entity_poly.entity_id
_entity_poly.type
_entity_poly.pdbx_seq_one_letter_code
_entity_poly.pdbx_strand_id
1 'polypeptide(L)'
;MSNGMLPDYVSMARPNPMDKRAPWYKNTAPTYAGIFLWFVFWNKMASGGTDAPGGVLGQGLGAALLGLIVAALLCHFLFYLVPGLFGMKTGLPLYVVGTSTYGVQGGFLMPGFLMGVLQFGWLGVNAYFSSMALAPLFGGSMAAQIVIAIIWAAVAAFVGLKGIQYVAKVATFLPLIPLVILVIMIAKTIGGIGDFEAEKLVAAGVTEGGPTVVLKLLAAMNDEKQAGGKAATASSKPMALPAPSEPIIVLIKPISAVSSPAPRPLPKAPAA
;
A
#
# COMPACT_ATOMS: atom_id res chain seq x y z
N MET A 1 5.95 -5.45 -46.23
CA MET A 1 6.53 -4.11 -46.02
C MET A 1 5.38 -3.17 -45.70
N SER A 2 5.30 -2.62 -44.48
CA SER A 2 4.25 -1.65 -44.13
C SER A 2 4.50 -0.35 -44.90
N ASN A 3 3.44 0.19 -45.51
CA ASN A 3 3.48 1.39 -46.35
C ASN A 3 3.85 2.65 -45.56
N GLY A 4 5.12 2.86 -45.19
CA GLY A 4 5.73 4.16 -44.81
C GLY A 4 5.05 5.03 -43.73
N MET A 5 3.90 4.62 -43.20
CA MET A 5 3.08 5.36 -42.25
C MET A 5 3.33 4.79 -40.86
N LEU A 6 3.76 5.66 -39.97
CA LEU A 6 3.87 5.37 -38.55
C LEU A 6 2.46 5.12 -37.99
N PRO A 7 2.29 4.15 -37.07
CA PRO A 7 1.01 3.94 -36.41
C PRO A 7 0.50 5.18 -35.67
N ASP A 8 -0.82 5.28 -35.58
CA ASP A 8 -1.53 6.47 -35.09
C ASP A 8 -1.05 6.96 -33.72
N TYR A 9 -0.71 6.04 -32.80
CA TYR A 9 -0.24 6.42 -31.47
C TYR A 9 1.14 7.13 -31.48
N VAL A 10 1.95 6.93 -32.53
CA VAL A 10 3.22 7.62 -32.76
C VAL A 10 3.01 8.87 -33.60
N SER A 11 2.21 8.78 -34.67
CA SER A 11 2.00 9.88 -35.61
C SER A 11 1.19 11.04 -35.02
N MET A 12 0.31 10.76 -34.04
CA MET A 12 -0.45 11.79 -33.31
C MET A 12 0.32 12.37 -32.12
N ALA A 13 1.48 11.81 -31.75
CA ALA A 13 2.24 12.29 -30.61
C ALA A 13 2.90 13.63 -30.92
N ARG A 14 2.38 14.71 -30.32
CA ARG A 14 2.94 16.04 -30.45
C ARG A 14 3.69 16.43 -29.17
N PRO A 15 4.97 16.83 -29.26
CA PRO A 15 5.71 17.35 -28.11
C PRO A 15 4.97 18.52 -27.46
N ASN A 16 4.88 18.52 -26.13
CA ASN A 16 4.39 19.69 -25.40
C ASN A 16 5.42 20.83 -25.52
N PRO A 17 5.06 22.01 -26.07
CA PRO A 17 5.95 23.17 -26.17
C PRO A 17 6.53 23.60 -24.82
N MET A 18 7.73 24.19 -24.81
CA MET A 18 8.44 24.55 -23.57
C MET A 18 7.65 25.54 -22.69
N ASP A 19 6.96 26.49 -23.29
CA ASP A 19 6.10 27.47 -22.63
C ASP A 19 4.88 26.84 -21.92
N LYS A 20 4.50 25.63 -22.32
CA LYS A 20 3.39 24.86 -21.72
C LYS A 20 3.86 23.76 -20.76
N ARG A 21 5.17 23.65 -20.49
CA ARG A 21 5.71 22.69 -19.52
C ARG A 21 5.62 23.29 -18.12
N ALA A 22 4.78 22.71 -17.28
CA ALA A 22 4.67 23.11 -15.88
C ALA A 22 5.89 22.65 -15.07
N PRO A 23 6.37 23.46 -14.11
CA PRO A 23 7.46 23.07 -13.24
C PRO A 23 7.05 21.92 -12.32
N TRP A 24 8.02 21.08 -11.95
CA TRP A 24 7.82 19.81 -11.24
C TRP A 24 6.99 19.94 -9.94
N TYR A 25 7.09 21.06 -9.24
CA TYR A 25 6.35 21.30 -7.99
C TYR A 25 4.84 21.54 -8.19
N LYS A 26 4.38 21.83 -9.41
CA LYS A 26 2.94 22.02 -9.72
C LYS A 26 2.24 20.75 -10.20
N ASN A 27 2.98 19.73 -10.61
CA ASN A 27 2.44 18.51 -11.22
C ASN A 27 3.00 17.25 -10.57
N THR A 28 4.29 17.00 -10.73
CA THR A 28 4.95 15.75 -10.35
C THR A 28 5.06 15.62 -8.83
N ALA A 29 5.52 16.65 -8.14
CA ALA A 29 5.68 16.63 -6.69
C ALA A 29 4.40 16.27 -5.93
N PRO A 30 3.24 16.95 -6.14
CA PRO A 30 2.02 16.62 -5.41
C PRO A 30 1.50 15.22 -5.75
N THR A 31 1.64 14.76 -7.00
CA THR A 31 1.25 13.39 -7.37
C THR A 31 2.09 12.33 -6.67
N TYR A 32 3.42 12.49 -6.66
CA TYR A 32 4.31 11.56 -5.95
C TYR A 32 4.12 11.62 -4.44
N ALA A 33 3.94 12.82 -3.87
CA ALA A 33 3.62 12.97 -2.45
C ALA A 33 2.33 12.21 -2.12
N GLY A 34 1.30 12.31 -2.94
CA GLY A 34 0.05 11.54 -2.75
C GLY A 34 0.24 10.04 -2.77
N ILE A 35 1.08 9.53 -3.68
CA ILE A 35 1.40 8.12 -3.75
C ILE A 35 2.18 7.69 -2.50
N PHE A 36 3.26 8.38 -2.13
CA PHE A 36 4.13 7.96 -1.03
C PHE A 36 3.53 8.19 0.37
N LEU A 37 2.64 9.16 0.53
CA LEU A 37 1.94 9.40 1.79
C LEU A 37 0.80 8.40 2.04
N TRP A 38 0.43 7.62 1.02
CA TRP A 38 -0.54 6.55 1.18
C TRP A 38 -0.02 5.45 2.11
N PHE A 39 -0.87 5.00 3.05
CA PHE A 39 -0.45 4.15 4.16
C PHE A 39 0.17 2.81 3.75
N VAL A 40 -0.19 2.29 2.58
CA VAL A 40 0.36 1.03 2.06
C VAL A 40 1.86 1.13 1.78
N PHE A 41 2.39 2.33 1.48
CA PHE A 41 3.83 2.49 1.24
C PHE A 41 4.66 2.48 2.51
N TRP A 42 4.10 2.88 3.64
CA TRP A 42 4.86 3.06 4.88
C TRP A 42 4.44 2.14 6.02
N ASN A 43 3.32 1.42 5.92
CA ASN A 43 2.85 0.49 6.96
C ASN A 43 3.87 -0.63 7.32
N LYS A 44 4.79 -0.95 6.41
CA LYS A 44 5.85 -1.95 6.59
C LYS A 44 7.27 -1.37 6.54
N MET A 45 7.41 -0.04 6.41
CA MET A 45 8.73 0.59 6.35
C MET A 45 9.52 0.40 7.65
N ALA A 46 8.88 0.55 8.81
CA ALA A 46 9.54 0.37 10.11
C ALA A 46 10.04 -1.08 10.31
N SER A 47 9.33 -2.07 9.76
CA SER A 47 9.73 -3.49 9.84
C SER A 47 10.72 -3.91 8.74
N GLY A 48 11.01 -3.04 7.77
CA GLY A 48 11.86 -3.35 6.62
C GLY A 48 11.28 -4.45 5.72
N GLY A 49 9.97 -4.70 5.80
CA GLY A 49 9.33 -5.83 5.12
C GLY A 49 9.62 -7.21 5.76
N THR A 50 10.28 -7.25 6.92
CA THR A 50 10.56 -8.49 7.66
C THR A 50 9.64 -8.61 8.88
N ASP A 51 9.53 -9.83 9.41
CA ASP A 51 8.89 -10.10 10.71
C ASP A 51 9.92 -10.08 11.86
N ALA A 52 11.12 -9.53 11.62
CA ALA A 52 12.15 -9.43 12.64
C ALA A 52 11.70 -8.48 13.78
N PRO A 53 11.86 -8.89 15.05
CA PRO A 53 11.56 -8.03 16.18
C PRO A 53 12.32 -6.70 16.10
N GLY A 54 11.62 -5.58 16.25
CA GLY A 54 12.17 -4.23 16.13
C GLY A 54 12.45 -3.76 14.69
N GLY A 55 12.40 -4.64 13.68
CA GLY A 55 12.56 -4.25 12.28
C GLY A 55 13.88 -3.55 11.97
N VAL A 56 13.84 -2.57 11.06
CA VAL A 56 15.02 -1.74 10.71
C VAL A 56 15.45 -0.88 11.90
N LEU A 57 14.49 -0.49 12.76
CA LEU A 57 14.74 0.29 13.96
C LEU A 57 15.43 -0.51 15.07
N GLY A 58 15.36 -1.84 15.03
CA GLY A 58 16.09 -2.74 15.94
C GLY A 58 17.60 -2.74 15.71
N GLN A 59 18.06 -2.25 14.55
CA GLN A 59 19.48 -2.01 14.25
C GLN A 59 19.92 -0.58 14.62
N GLY A 60 19.06 0.18 15.30
CA GLY A 60 19.29 1.56 15.68
C GLY A 60 18.74 2.58 14.67
N LEU A 61 18.45 3.79 15.18
CA LEU A 61 17.90 4.88 14.39
C LEU A 61 18.84 5.31 13.25
N GLY A 62 20.15 5.28 13.49
CA GLY A 62 21.16 5.64 12.48
C GLY A 62 21.13 4.73 11.25
N ALA A 63 20.97 3.41 11.45
CA ALA A 63 20.86 2.45 10.37
C ALA A 63 19.59 2.69 9.52
N ALA A 64 18.46 2.99 10.18
CA ALA A 64 17.21 3.32 9.50
C ALA A 64 17.32 4.60 8.66
N LEU A 65 17.91 5.66 9.21
CA LEU A 65 18.10 6.94 8.51
C LEU A 65 19.08 6.79 7.34
N LEU A 66 20.18 6.05 7.53
CA LEU A 66 21.13 5.78 6.45
C LEU A 66 20.46 4.98 5.32
N GLY A 67 19.70 3.94 5.66
CA GLY A 67 18.94 3.15 4.68
C GLY A 67 17.96 4.02 3.87
N LEU A 68 17.25 4.94 4.53
CA LEU A 68 16.36 5.89 3.87
C LEU A 68 17.12 6.81 2.89
N ILE A 69 18.27 7.35 3.29
CA ILE A 69 19.10 8.21 2.44
C ILE A 69 19.60 7.43 1.23
N VAL A 70 20.15 6.23 1.43
CA VAL A 70 20.65 5.38 0.34
C VAL A 70 19.51 5.02 -0.62
N ALA A 71 18.35 4.61 -0.11
CA ALA A 71 17.17 4.33 -0.93
C ALA A 71 16.72 5.55 -1.73
N ALA A 72 16.69 6.74 -1.12
CA ALA A 72 16.32 7.98 -1.80
C ALA A 72 17.30 8.33 -2.94
N LEU A 73 18.60 8.17 -2.72
CA LEU A 73 19.62 8.39 -3.74
C LEU A 73 19.47 7.38 -4.90
N LEU A 74 19.30 6.10 -4.59
CA LEU A 74 19.09 5.06 -5.62
C LEU A 74 17.82 5.33 -6.43
N CYS A 75 16.69 5.62 -5.78
CA CYS A 75 15.45 5.95 -6.45
C CYS A 75 15.59 7.19 -7.34
N HIS A 76 16.29 8.22 -6.86
CA HIS A 76 16.48 9.45 -7.61
C HIS A 76 17.37 9.25 -8.84
N PHE A 77 18.60 8.76 -8.64
CA PHE A 77 19.60 8.70 -9.71
C PHE A 77 19.35 7.55 -10.69
N LEU A 78 18.87 6.40 -10.21
CA LEU A 78 18.72 5.20 -11.03
C LEU A 78 17.39 5.15 -11.77
N PHE A 79 16.29 5.57 -11.11
CA PHE A 79 14.93 5.38 -11.65
C PHE A 79 14.20 6.67 -12.03
N TYR A 80 14.51 7.81 -11.41
CA TYR A 80 13.78 9.06 -11.67
C TYR A 80 14.51 10.00 -12.64
N LEU A 81 15.82 10.21 -12.45
CA LEU A 81 16.55 11.28 -13.12
C LEU A 81 16.56 11.10 -14.64
N VAL A 82 16.94 9.92 -15.13
CA VAL A 82 17.04 9.66 -16.58
C VAL A 82 15.67 9.71 -17.28
N PRO A 83 14.63 8.99 -16.82
CA PRO A 83 13.31 9.06 -17.44
C PRO A 83 12.67 10.45 -17.31
N GLY A 84 12.83 11.12 -16.16
CA GLY A 84 12.33 12.48 -15.94
C GLY A 84 12.95 13.49 -16.91
N LEU A 85 14.26 13.39 -17.15
CA LEU A 85 14.95 14.24 -18.12
C LEU A 85 14.53 13.94 -19.56
N PHE A 86 14.26 12.68 -19.92
CA PHE A 86 13.75 12.36 -21.27
C PHE A 86 12.38 12.97 -21.52
N GLY A 87 11.45 12.88 -20.56
CA GLY A 87 10.16 13.55 -20.66
C GLY A 87 10.30 15.07 -20.77
N MET A 88 11.18 15.67 -19.94
CA MET A 88 11.40 17.12 -19.95
C MET A 88 12.13 17.62 -21.20
N LYS A 89 13.06 16.87 -21.80
CA LYS A 89 13.79 17.28 -23.01
C LYS A 89 12.93 17.10 -24.25
N THR A 90 12.33 15.93 -24.41
CA THR A 90 11.53 15.60 -25.60
C THR A 90 10.15 16.26 -25.59
N GLY A 91 9.57 16.51 -24.42
CA GLY A 91 8.17 16.93 -24.30
C GLY A 91 7.17 15.87 -24.74
N LEU A 92 7.63 14.63 -24.98
CA LEU A 92 6.81 13.51 -25.40
C LEU A 92 6.54 12.58 -24.21
N PRO A 93 5.41 11.86 -24.21
CA PRO A 93 5.15 10.80 -23.24
C PRO A 93 6.23 9.71 -23.34
N LEU A 94 6.61 9.13 -22.19
CA LEU A 94 7.69 8.14 -22.13
C LEU A 94 7.41 6.87 -22.95
N TYR A 95 6.15 6.51 -23.17
CA TYR A 95 5.82 5.38 -24.05
C TYR A 95 6.09 5.67 -25.53
N VAL A 96 6.02 6.94 -25.96
CA VAL A 96 6.43 7.35 -27.31
C VAL A 96 7.95 7.42 -27.38
N VAL A 97 8.61 7.97 -26.35
CA VAL A 97 10.08 7.97 -26.28
C VAL A 97 10.62 6.54 -26.34
N GLY A 98 9.98 5.59 -25.66
CA GLY A 98 10.37 4.18 -25.66
C GLY A 98 10.34 3.50 -27.03
N THR A 99 9.62 4.06 -28.04
CA THR A 99 9.65 3.49 -29.39
C THR A 99 11.02 3.63 -30.05
N SER A 100 11.89 4.56 -29.60
CA SER A 100 13.27 4.66 -30.09
C SER A 100 14.14 3.49 -29.65
N THR A 101 13.79 2.84 -28.53
CA THR A 101 14.56 1.71 -27.96
C THR A 101 13.96 0.37 -28.37
N TYR A 102 12.63 0.24 -28.32
CA TYR A 102 11.94 -1.03 -28.54
C TYR A 102 11.29 -1.14 -29.94
N GLY A 103 11.46 -0.14 -30.80
CA GLY A 103 10.70 0.00 -32.03
C GLY A 103 9.23 0.33 -31.77
N VAL A 104 8.46 0.46 -32.85
CA VAL A 104 7.04 0.84 -32.78
C VAL A 104 6.23 -0.24 -32.06
N GLN A 105 6.27 -1.48 -32.53
CA GLN A 105 5.52 -2.57 -31.90
C GLN A 105 5.98 -2.86 -30.46
N GLY A 106 7.29 -2.79 -30.17
CA GLY A 106 7.81 -3.00 -28.82
C GLY A 106 7.52 -1.84 -27.87
N GLY A 107 7.47 -0.59 -28.36
CA GLY A 107 7.05 0.57 -27.59
C GLY A 107 5.56 0.54 -27.23
N PHE A 108 4.71 -0.03 -28.09
CA PHE A 108 3.32 -0.28 -27.72
C PHE A 108 3.20 -1.31 -26.59
N LEU A 109 3.96 -2.42 -26.65
CA LEU A 109 3.84 -3.51 -25.69
C LEU A 109 4.49 -3.18 -24.34
N MET A 110 5.76 -2.77 -24.34
CA MET A 110 6.55 -2.60 -23.12
C MET A 110 6.14 -1.35 -22.34
N PRO A 111 6.35 -0.11 -22.81
CA PRO A 111 5.93 1.05 -22.03
C PRO A 111 4.44 1.40 -22.17
N GLY A 112 3.72 0.89 -23.18
CA GLY A 112 2.28 1.12 -23.33
C GLY A 112 1.44 0.12 -22.53
N PHE A 113 1.31 -1.10 -23.04
CA PHE A 113 0.42 -2.12 -22.49
C PHE A 113 0.82 -2.57 -21.07
N LEU A 114 2.10 -2.90 -20.84
CA LEU A 114 2.55 -3.39 -19.53
C LEU A 114 2.36 -2.33 -18.43
N MET A 115 2.65 -1.05 -18.71
CA MET A 115 2.39 0.04 -17.76
C MET A 115 0.88 0.19 -17.51
N GLY A 116 0.04 0.03 -18.53
CA GLY A 116 -1.42 0.02 -18.37
C GLY A 116 -1.91 -1.10 -17.44
N VAL A 117 -1.44 -2.33 -17.65
CA VAL A 117 -1.75 -3.47 -16.76
C VAL A 117 -1.26 -3.20 -15.33
N LEU A 118 -0.05 -2.64 -15.18
CA LEU A 118 0.49 -2.26 -13.88
C LEU A 118 -0.38 -1.22 -13.17
N GLN A 119 -0.92 -0.23 -13.91
CA GLN A 119 -1.87 0.74 -13.36
C GLN A 119 -3.16 0.08 -12.86
N PHE A 120 -3.70 -0.91 -13.58
CA PHE A 120 -4.85 -1.69 -13.11
C PHE A 120 -4.50 -2.54 -11.89
N GLY A 121 -3.32 -3.16 -11.87
CA GLY A 121 -2.81 -3.88 -10.70
C GLY A 121 -2.74 -2.97 -9.47
N TRP A 122 -2.25 -1.75 -9.65
CA TRP A 122 -2.19 -0.75 -8.60
C TRP A 122 -3.58 -0.32 -8.10
N LEU A 123 -4.57 -0.17 -8.98
CA LEU A 123 -5.96 0.08 -8.59
C LEU A 123 -6.49 -1.05 -7.68
N GLY A 124 -6.20 -2.31 -8.03
CA GLY A 124 -6.58 -3.48 -7.22
C GLY A 124 -5.95 -3.46 -5.82
N VAL A 125 -4.65 -3.14 -5.73
CA VAL A 125 -3.95 -2.97 -4.44
C VAL A 125 -4.64 -1.89 -3.59
N ASN A 126 -4.98 -0.74 -4.19
CA ASN A 126 -5.68 0.32 -3.48
C ASN A 126 -7.07 -0.09 -3.01
N ALA A 127 -7.84 -0.82 -3.83
CA ALA A 127 -9.14 -1.37 -3.45
C ALA A 127 -9.06 -2.32 -2.26
N TYR A 128 -8.09 -3.25 -2.30
CA TYR A 128 -7.89 -4.23 -1.25
C TYR A 128 -7.47 -3.60 0.09
N PHE A 129 -6.46 -2.74 0.09
CA PHE A 129 -5.98 -2.14 1.34
C PHE A 129 -6.96 -1.10 1.88
N SER A 130 -7.61 -0.31 1.03
CA SER A 130 -8.65 0.65 1.49
C SER A 130 -9.83 -0.09 2.12
N SER A 131 -10.26 -1.21 1.54
CA SER A 131 -11.35 -2.00 2.13
C SER A 131 -10.94 -2.65 3.44
N MET A 132 -9.70 -3.13 3.57
CA MET A 132 -9.18 -3.66 4.83
C MET A 132 -9.13 -2.58 5.93
N ALA A 133 -8.74 -1.35 5.57
CA ALA A 133 -8.70 -0.24 6.51
C ALA A 133 -10.10 0.23 6.95
N LEU A 134 -11.10 0.15 6.06
CA LEU A 134 -12.47 0.61 6.32
C LEU A 134 -13.39 -0.48 6.89
N ALA A 135 -13.12 -1.76 6.64
CA ALA A 135 -13.96 -2.87 7.09
C ALA A 135 -14.25 -2.88 8.60
N PRO A 136 -13.30 -2.52 9.50
CA PRO A 136 -13.58 -2.42 10.94
C PRO A 136 -14.71 -1.43 11.29
N LEU A 137 -14.92 -0.38 10.47
CA LEU A 137 -16.00 0.60 10.67
C LEU A 137 -17.39 0.02 10.38
N PHE A 138 -17.45 -1.13 9.69
CA PHE A 138 -18.68 -1.79 9.24
C PHE A 138 -18.79 -3.23 9.79
N GLY A 139 -18.26 -3.46 11.00
CA GLY A 139 -18.37 -4.75 11.70
C GLY A 139 -17.31 -5.79 11.31
N GLY A 140 -16.29 -5.42 10.52
CA GLY A 140 -15.10 -6.24 10.28
C GLY A 140 -15.33 -7.55 9.50
N SER A 141 -16.51 -7.73 8.89
CA SER A 141 -16.82 -8.95 8.16
C SER A 141 -16.12 -9.00 6.79
N MET A 142 -15.77 -10.20 6.32
CA MET A 142 -15.22 -10.42 4.98
C MET A 142 -16.18 -9.90 3.89
N ALA A 143 -17.49 -10.04 4.10
CA ALA A 143 -18.51 -9.50 3.20
C ALA A 143 -18.43 -7.97 3.10
N ALA A 144 -18.28 -7.27 4.23
CA ALA A 144 -18.11 -5.81 4.24
C ALA A 144 -16.85 -5.39 3.49
N GLN A 145 -15.73 -6.10 3.67
CA GLN A 145 -14.48 -5.82 2.95
C GLN A 145 -14.66 -5.97 1.43
N ILE A 146 -15.31 -7.04 0.96
CA ILE A 146 -15.57 -7.26 -0.47
C ILE A 146 -16.45 -6.14 -1.03
N VAL A 147 -17.53 -5.79 -0.34
CA VAL A 147 -18.45 -4.73 -0.79
C VAL A 147 -17.74 -3.38 -0.88
N ILE A 148 -16.96 -3.01 0.14
CA ILE A 148 -16.19 -1.75 0.13
C ILE A 148 -15.16 -1.75 -1.00
N ALA A 149 -14.48 -2.88 -1.26
CA ALA A 149 -13.50 -2.98 -2.35
C ALA A 149 -14.15 -2.76 -3.73
N ILE A 150 -15.32 -3.36 -3.97
CA ILE A 150 -16.08 -3.19 -5.22
C ILE A 150 -16.52 -1.74 -5.39
N ILE A 151 -17.10 -1.15 -4.34
CA ILE A 151 -17.53 0.25 -4.36
C ILE A 151 -16.34 1.17 -4.64
N TRP A 152 -15.19 0.92 -4.00
CA TRP A 152 -13.99 1.74 -4.19
C TRP A 152 -13.45 1.66 -5.61
N ALA A 153 -13.34 0.46 -6.16
CA ALA A 153 -12.92 0.25 -7.54
C ALA A 153 -13.90 0.90 -8.54
N ALA A 154 -15.21 0.78 -8.30
CA ALA A 154 -16.24 1.39 -9.14
C ALA A 154 -16.20 2.93 -9.11
N VAL A 155 -16.05 3.53 -7.93
CA VAL A 155 -15.90 4.99 -7.78
C VAL A 155 -14.62 5.47 -8.45
N ALA A 156 -13.49 4.78 -8.24
CA ALA A 156 -12.23 5.13 -8.87
C ALA A 156 -12.30 5.04 -10.40
N ALA A 157 -12.91 3.98 -10.94
CA ALA A 157 -13.16 3.85 -12.38
C ALA A 157 -14.05 4.99 -12.90
N PHE A 158 -15.13 5.33 -12.18
CA PHE A 158 -16.03 6.42 -12.54
C PHE A 158 -15.33 7.79 -12.56
N VAL A 159 -14.50 8.09 -11.55
CA VAL A 159 -13.71 9.33 -11.52
C VAL A 159 -12.68 9.33 -12.65
N GLY A 160 -12.08 8.18 -12.96
CA GLY A 160 -11.20 8.01 -14.12
C GLY A 160 -11.90 8.32 -15.44
N LEU A 161 -13.14 7.85 -15.64
CA LEU A 161 -13.94 8.11 -16.83
C LEU A 161 -14.34 9.60 -16.98
N LYS A 162 -14.53 10.31 -15.86
CA LYS A 162 -14.80 11.77 -15.87
C LYS A 162 -13.57 12.62 -16.24
N GLY A 163 -12.38 12.01 -16.27
CA GLY A 163 -11.16 12.61 -16.79
C GLY A 163 -10.12 12.93 -15.72
N ILE A 164 -8.86 12.92 -16.16
CA ILE A 164 -7.66 13.09 -15.32
C ILE A 164 -7.66 14.42 -14.56
N GLN A 165 -8.36 15.45 -15.05
CA GLN A 165 -8.46 16.75 -14.37
C GLN A 165 -9.19 16.66 -13.02
N TYR A 166 -10.20 15.79 -12.89
CA TYR A 166 -10.88 15.59 -11.62
C TYR A 166 -10.02 14.79 -10.65
N VAL A 167 -9.35 13.75 -11.14
CA VAL A 167 -8.37 12.97 -10.36
C VAL A 167 -7.27 13.89 -9.82
N ALA A 168 -6.74 14.78 -10.65
CA ALA A 168 -5.68 15.71 -10.26
C ALA A 168 -6.12 16.66 -9.13
N LYS A 169 -7.36 17.18 -9.17
CA LYS A 169 -7.89 18.05 -8.11
C LYS A 169 -8.00 17.31 -6.78
N VAL A 170 -8.54 16.09 -6.78
CA VAL A 170 -8.66 15.28 -5.56
C VAL A 170 -7.29 14.87 -5.03
N ALA A 171 -6.41 14.39 -5.91
CA ALA A 171 -5.06 13.94 -5.57
C ALA A 171 -4.13 15.07 -5.09
N THR A 172 -4.45 16.34 -5.36
CA THR A 172 -3.65 17.47 -4.86
C THR A 172 -3.89 17.72 -3.38
N PHE A 173 -5.14 17.61 -2.91
CA PHE A 173 -5.50 18.00 -1.54
C PHE A 173 -5.61 16.84 -0.57
N LEU A 174 -6.08 15.67 -1.02
CA LEU A 174 -6.24 14.49 -0.16
C LEU A 174 -4.94 14.09 0.57
N PRO A 175 -3.74 14.15 -0.05
CA PRO A 175 -2.48 13.83 0.63
C PRO A 175 -2.05 14.82 1.70
N LEU A 176 -2.62 16.02 1.76
CA LEU A 176 -2.29 16.98 2.81
C LEU A 176 -2.72 16.47 4.19
N ILE A 177 -3.79 15.67 4.27
CA ILE A 177 -4.26 15.08 5.53
C ILE A 177 -3.18 14.19 6.17
N PRO A 178 -2.68 13.12 5.50
CA PRO A 178 -1.60 12.32 6.06
C PRO A 178 -0.32 13.12 6.28
N LEU A 179 -0.02 14.12 5.44
CA LEU A 179 1.14 15.00 5.66
C LEU A 179 1.04 15.75 7.00
N VAL A 180 -0.11 16.36 7.30
CA VAL A 180 -0.33 17.08 8.56
C VAL A 180 -0.23 16.12 9.75
N ILE A 181 -0.79 14.91 9.64
CA ILE A 181 -0.67 13.88 10.67
C ILE A 181 0.80 13.54 10.93
N LEU A 182 1.60 13.35 9.88
CA LEU A 182 3.04 13.08 10.03
C LEU A 182 3.78 14.24 10.71
N VAL A 183 3.47 15.49 10.35
CA VAL A 183 4.06 16.67 11.01
C VAL A 183 3.73 16.69 12.51
N ILE A 184 2.48 16.39 12.87
CA ILE A 184 2.07 16.29 14.28
C ILE A 184 2.83 15.14 14.98
N MET A 185 2.95 13.98 14.33
CA MET A 185 3.68 12.84 14.89
C MET A 185 5.15 13.19 15.13
N ILE A 186 5.81 13.86 14.18
CA ILE A 186 7.19 14.35 14.35
C ILE A 186 7.28 15.29 15.54
N ALA A 187 6.37 16.27 15.66
CA ALA A 187 6.36 17.18 16.80
C ALA A 187 6.21 16.45 18.15
N LYS A 188 5.45 15.35 18.19
CA LYS A 188 5.30 14.51 19.39
C LYS A 188 6.48 13.57 19.64
N THR A 189 7.25 13.18 18.63
CA THR A 189 8.34 12.18 18.77
C THR A 189 9.73 12.78 18.79
N ILE A 190 9.93 14.01 18.30
CA ILE A 190 11.25 14.63 18.16
C ILE A 190 12.03 14.76 19.48
N GLY A 191 11.32 14.98 20.60
CA GLY A 191 11.93 15.06 21.92
C GLY A 191 12.44 13.72 22.46
N GLY A 192 11.93 12.59 21.96
CA GLY A 192 12.34 11.24 22.39
C GLY A 192 13.42 10.60 21.53
N ILE A 193 13.93 11.31 20.51
CA ILE A 193 14.95 10.77 19.60
C ILE A 193 16.28 10.52 20.33
N GLY A 194 16.64 11.38 21.29
CA GLY A 194 17.88 11.24 22.06
C GLY A 194 17.88 10.05 23.02
N ASP A 195 16.70 9.64 23.49
CA ASP A 195 16.51 8.53 24.43
C ASP A 195 16.11 7.22 23.71
N PHE A 196 16.36 7.13 22.41
CA PHE A 196 15.98 5.98 21.60
C PHE A 196 16.86 4.77 21.91
N GLU A 197 16.26 3.73 22.53
CA GLU A 197 16.91 2.45 22.81
C GLU A 197 16.36 1.35 21.90
N ALA A 198 17.20 0.87 20.97
CA ALA A 198 16.83 -0.16 20.00
C ALA A 198 16.54 -1.51 20.68
N GLU A 199 17.25 -1.82 21.76
CA GLU A 199 17.14 -3.05 22.54
C GLU A 199 15.75 -3.18 23.18
N LYS A 200 15.21 -2.06 23.71
CA LYS A 200 13.84 -2.00 24.26
C LYS A 200 12.79 -2.25 23.18
N LEU A 201 13.01 -1.75 21.96
CA LEU A 201 12.12 -1.98 20.82
C LEU A 201 12.16 -3.42 20.32
N VAL A 202 13.34 -4.03 20.28
CA VAL A 202 13.51 -5.45 19.94
C VAL A 202 12.82 -6.30 21.01
N ALA A 203 13.04 -6.02 22.29
CA ALA A 203 12.40 -6.74 23.40
C ALA A 203 10.87 -6.62 23.37
N ALA A 204 10.33 -5.42 23.10
CA ALA A 204 8.89 -5.20 22.92
C ALA A 204 8.33 -5.87 21.66
N GLY A 205 9.12 -5.93 20.58
CA GLY A 205 8.77 -6.61 19.34
C GLY A 205 8.74 -8.15 19.45
N VAL A 206 9.46 -8.73 20.41
CA VAL A 206 9.38 -10.17 20.74
C VAL A 206 8.08 -10.50 21.48
N THR A 207 7.51 -9.54 22.22
CA THR A 207 6.26 -9.72 22.97
C THR A 207 4.99 -9.45 22.15
N GLU A 208 5.08 -8.68 21.06
CA GLU A 208 3.96 -8.43 20.14
C GLU A 208 4.36 -8.77 18.70
N GLY A 209 4.20 -10.03 18.31
CA GLY A 209 4.41 -10.46 16.93
C GLY A 209 3.42 -9.82 15.95
N GLY A 210 3.93 -9.06 15.00
CA GLY A 210 3.25 -8.76 13.73
C GLY A 210 2.02 -7.82 13.81
N PRO A 211 1.28 -7.67 12.70
CA PRO A 211 0.96 -6.41 12.00
C PRO A 211 -0.15 -5.56 12.63
N THR A 212 -0.09 -5.29 13.93
CA THR A 212 -1.13 -4.51 14.63
C THR A 212 -0.61 -3.25 15.30
N VAL A 213 0.65 -2.86 15.11
CA VAL A 213 1.21 -1.70 15.82
C VAL A 213 0.51 -0.40 15.41
N VAL A 214 0.27 -0.16 14.11
CA VAL A 214 -0.31 1.13 13.65
C VAL A 214 -1.81 1.23 13.94
N LEU A 215 -2.57 0.14 13.80
CA LEU A 215 -4.01 0.12 14.09
C LEU A 215 -4.28 0.14 15.61
N LYS A 216 -3.42 -0.52 16.41
CA LYS A 216 -3.47 -0.41 17.88
C LYS A 216 -2.97 0.95 18.37
N LEU A 217 -2.00 1.61 17.73
CA LEU A 217 -1.57 2.96 18.11
C LEU A 217 -2.71 3.97 17.94
N LEU A 218 -3.45 3.87 16.84
CA LEU A 218 -4.63 4.71 16.60
C LEU A 218 -5.79 4.39 17.57
N ALA A 219 -5.94 3.13 17.98
CA ALA A 219 -6.89 2.74 19.03
C ALA A 219 -6.45 3.24 20.43
N ALA A 220 -5.16 3.13 20.76
CA ALA A 220 -4.58 3.56 22.03
C ALA A 220 -4.61 5.09 22.20
N MET A 221 -4.52 5.86 21.11
CA MET A 221 -4.73 7.30 21.13
C MET A 221 -6.18 7.71 21.46
N ASN A 222 -7.14 6.78 21.37
CA ASN A 222 -8.52 6.97 21.81
C ASN A 222 -8.73 6.56 23.29
N ASP A 223 -7.92 5.63 23.80
CA ASP A 223 -7.98 5.14 25.19
C ASP A 223 -7.25 6.02 26.21
N GLU A 224 -6.39 6.95 25.77
CA GLU A 224 -5.72 7.92 26.65
C GLU A 224 -6.72 8.86 27.38
N LYS A 225 -7.99 8.88 26.96
CA LYS A 225 -9.07 9.55 27.70
C LYS A 225 -9.66 8.75 28.87
N GLN A 226 -9.27 7.48 29.08
CA GLN A 226 -9.82 6.65 30.17
C GLN A 226 -8.80 6.06 31.16
N ALA A 227 -7.50 6.12 30.91
CA ALA A 227 -6.50 5.59 31.86
C ALA A 227 -6.03 6.61 32.91
N GLY A 228 -6.96 7.40 33.44
CA GLY A 228 -6.75 8.13 34.69
C GLY A 228 -6.96 7.20 35.88
N GLY A 229 -5.95 6.41 36.22
CA GLY A 229 -5.85 5.74 37.52
C GLY A 229 -6.05 4.23 37.51
N LYS A 230 -4.93 3.50 37.49
CA LYS A 230 -4.52 2.54 38.54
C LYS A 230 -3.31 1.76 38.04
N ALA A 231 -2.18 2.00 38.70
CA ALA A 231 -1.02 1.13 38.61
C ALA A 231 -1.40 -0.27 39.10
N ALA A 232 -1.09 -1.30 38.31
CA ALA A 232 -1.17 -2.69 38.73
C ALA A 232 0.17 -3.38 38.50
N THR A 233 0.76 -3.74 39.63
CA THR A 233 1.96 -4.54 39.90
C THR A 233 2.09 -5.80 39.03
N ALA A 234 3.23 -5.96 38.35
CA ALA A 234 3.63 -7.21 37.72
C ALA A 234 4.33 -8.14 38.75
N SER A 235 3.73 -9.31 38.99
CA SER A 235 4.33 -10.40 39.76
C SER A 235 4.96 -11.42 38.80
N SER A 236 6.20 -11.78 39.11
CA SER A 236 7.11 -12.62 38.34
C SER A 236 6.73 -14.11 38.36
N LYS A 237 6.73 -14.77 37.21
CA LYS A 237 6.93 -16.22 37.11
C LYS A 237 7.74 -16.54 35.83
N PRO A 238 8.86 -17.29 35.91
CA PRO A 238 9.66 -17.62 34.74
C PRO A 238 9.02 -18.81 34.02
N MET A 239 8.90 -18.77 32.68
CA MET A 239 8.45 -19.93 31.90
C MET A 239 9.41 -20.20 30.74
N ALA A 240 9.74 -21.49 30.62
CA ALA A 240 10.87 -22.08 29.93
C ALA A 240 10.85 -21.95 28.39
N LEU A 241 12.05 -21.97 27.79
CA LEU A 241 12.26 -22.12 26.35
C LEU A 241 11.77 -23.50 25.84
N PRO A 242 11.07 -23.57 24.70
CA PRO A 242 10.99 -24.80 23.91
C PRO A 242 12.01 -24.83 22.76
N ALA A 243 12.55 -26.03 22.52
CA ALA A 243 13.57 -26.40 21.55
C ALA A 243 13.08 -26.42 20.06
N PRO A 244 13.98 -26.50 19.06
CA PRO A 244 13.66 -26.19 17.65
C PRO A 244 13.30 -27.43 16.78
N SER A 245 12.74 -27.14 15.59
CA SER A 245 12.40 -28.00 14.42
C SER A 245 11.13 -28.86 14.55
N GLU A 246 10.14 -28.81 13.63
CA GLU A 246 10.17 -29.20 12.21
C GLU A 246 9.02 -28.57 11.36
N PRO A 247 9.03 -28.66 10.01
CA PRO A 247 8.25 -27.82 9.09
C PRO A 247 6.86 -28.38 8.76
N ILE A 248 5.83 -27.52 8.68
CA ILE A 248 4.46 -27.93 8.30
C ILE A 248 4.09 -27.41 6.91
N ILE A 249 4.14 -28.33 5.94
CA ILE A 249 3.35 -28.34 4.71
C ILE A 249 2.05 -29.07 5.01
N VAL A 250 0.87 -28.42 4.97
CA VAL A 250 -0.45 -29.09 4.81
C VAL A 250 -1.41 -28.08 4.14
N LEU A 251 -1.68 -28.21 2.85
CA LEU A 251 -2.75 -28.98 2.20
C LEU A 251 -4.13 -28.29 2.22
N ILE A 252 -4.48 -27.76 1.05
CA ILE A 252 -5.82 -27.31 0.64
C ILE A 252 -6.79 -28.51 0.70
N LYS A 253 -7.96 -28.36 1.34
CA LYS A 253 -9.10 -29.26 1.16
C LYS A 253 -10.36 -28.45 0.83
N PRO A 254 -11.11 -28.78 -0.24
CA PRO A 254 -12.30 -28.02 -0.63
C PRO A 254 -13.51 -28.39 0.22
N ILE A 255 -14.28 -27.37 0.61
CA ILE A 255 -15.62 -27.48 1.22
C ILE A 255 -16.63 -27.63 0.09
N SER A 256 -17.33 -28.77 0.00
CA SER A 256 -18.70 -28.89 -0.53
C SER A 256 -19.21 -30.35 -0.44
N ALA A 257 -20.15 -30.61 0.45
CA ALA A 257 -21.30 -31.49 0.23
C ALA A 257 -22.30 -31.31 1.37
N VAL A 258 -23.38 -30.59 1.07
CA VAL A 258 -24.56 -30.39 1.91
C VAL A 258 -25.31 -31.72 2.06
N SER A 259 -25.52 -32.19 3.30
CA SER A 259 -26.42 -33.31 3.58
C SER A 259 -27.74 -32.80 4.18
N SER A 260 -28.82 -33.02 3.45
CA SER A 260 -30.22 -32.71 3.82
C SER A 260 -30.71 -33.56 5.00
N PRO A 261 -31.60 -33.08 5.88
CA PRO A 261 -32.12 -33.86 7.02
C PRO A 261 -33.20 -34.87 6.60
N ALA A 262 -33.15 -36.06 7.20
CA ALA A 262 -34.00 -37.21 6.92
C ALA A 262 -35.50 -36.97 7.24
N PRO A 263 -36.44 -37.60 6.49
CA PRO A 263 -37.87 -37.46 6.71
C PRO A 263 -38.37 -38.32 7.89
N ARG A 264 -39.31 -37.74 8.66
CA ARG A 264 -39.97 -38.30 9.85
C ARG A 264 -41.00 -39.38 9.45
N PRO A 265 -41.10 -40.53 10.13
CA PRO A 265 -42.06 -41.57 9.78
C PRO A 265 -43.50 -41.17 10.15
N LEU A 266 -44.45 -41.49 9.26
CA LEU A 266 -45.90 -41.31 9.43
C LEU A 266 -46.51 -42.40 10.32
N PRO A 267 -47.58 -42.09 11.08
CA PRO A 267 -48.26 -43.07 11.93
C PRO A 267 -49.13 -44.04 11.11
N LYS A 268 -49.13 -45.32 11.51
CA LYS A 268 -50.02 -46.37 10.97
C LYS A 268 -51.47 -46.16 11.43
N ALA A 269 -52.42 -46.38 10.52
CA ALA A 269 -53.84 -46.58 10.78
C ALA A 269 -54.37 -47.77 9.94
N PRO A 270 -55.49 -48.40 10.31
CA PRO A 270 -55.63 -49.86 10.36
C PRO A 270 -56.16 -50.52 9.09
N ALA A 271 -56.00 -51.85 9.07
CA ALA A 271 -56.38 -52.79 8.04
C ALA A 271 -57.91 -52.90 7.81
N ALA A 272 -58.29 -53.06 6.54
CA ALA A 272 -59.40 -53.88 6.06
C ALA A 272 -59.14 -54.19 4.57
#